data_AF-A0A075SL73-F1
#
_entry.id   AF-A0A075SL73-F1
#
_cell.length_a   1.000
_cell.length_b   1.000
_cell.length_c   1.000
_cell.angle_alpha   90.00
_cell.angle_beta   90.00
_cell.angle_gamma   90.00
#
_symmetry.space_group_name_H-M   'P 1'
#
loop_
_entity.id
_entity.type
_entity.pdbx_description
1 polymer ?
#
loop_
_entity_poly.entity_id
_entity_poly.type
_entity_poly.pdbx_seq_one_letter_code
_entity_poly.pdbx_strand_id
1 'polypeptide(L)'
;MKQYFEQFEEKLQVAEEKLDILSEWHVAKGHKGATEIAEECRMAVTSLWMEFYKLSEAYKVAEADHEEFYQANVNNLLGELKKHDNEITERYKKAPEWLLFNFLDKAIKENNLSNGITHATASTWTYLRSLVIEDLKERGLL
;
A
#
# COMPACT_ATOMS: atom_id res chain seq x y z
N MET A 1 -9.33 2.00 0.48
CA MET A 1 -9.44 2.25 -0.97
C MET A 1 -10.59 1.49 -1.63
N LYS A 2 -10.64 0.14 -1.56
CA LYS A 2 -11.65 -0.67 -2.27
C LYS A 2 -13.11 -0.26 -2.02
N GLN A 3 -13.53 -0.11 -0.75
CA GLN A 3 -14.89 0.35 -0.41
C GLN A 3 -15.22 1.75 -0.93
N TYR A 4 -14.23 2.64 -1.02
CA TYR A 4 -14.43 3.99 -1.57
C TYR A 4 -14.70 3.93 -3.07
N PHE A 5 -13.98 3.08 -3.81
CA PHE A 5 -14.22 2.84 -5.23
C PHE A 5 -15.60 2.23 -5.48
N GLU A 6 -15.99 1.22 -4.71
CA GLU A 6 -17.32 0.59 -4.83
C GLU A 6 -18.45 1.61 -4.61
N GLN A 7 -18.35 2.44 -3.57
CA GLN A 7 -19.35 3.49 -3.30
C GLN A 7 -19.35 4.59 -4.37
N PHE A 8 -18.19 4.89 -4.96
CA PHE A 8 -18.09 5.89 -6.03
C PHE A 8 -18.68 5.36 -7.33
N GLU A 9 -18.40 4.10 -7.68
CA GLU A 9 -18.95 3.42 -8.86
C GLU A 9 -20.49 3.35 -8.81
N GLU A 10 -21.04 3.01 -7.63
CA GLU A 10 -22.50 3.02 -7.43
C GLU A 10 -23.09 4.43 -7.66
N LYS A 11 -22.46 5.48 -7.13
CA LYS A 11 -22.91 6.86 -7.34
C LYS A 11 -22.78 7.31 -8.79
N LEU A 12 -21.74 6.85 -9.49
CA LEU A 12 -21.50 7.13 -10.90
C LEU A 12 -22.60 6.54 -11.76
N GLN A 13 -22.92 5.26 -11.55
CA GLN A 13 -23.98 4.57 -12.26
C GLN A 13 -25.32 5.29 -12.09
N VAL A 14 -25.66 5.71 -10.86
CA VAL A 14 -26.88 6.48 -10.59
C VAL A 14 -26.88 7.84 -11.32
N ALA A 15 -25.71 8.47 -11.50
CA ALA A 15 -25.60 9.73 -12.23
C ALA A 15 -25.80 9.53 -13.74
N GLU A 16 -25.22 8.47 -14.30
CA GLU A 16 -25.41 8.09 -15.71
C GLU A 16 -26.88 7.74 -16.01
N GLU A 17 -27.52 6.93 -15.16
CA GLU A 17 -28.95 6.58 -15.28
C GLU A 17 -29.86 7.83 -15.27
N LYS A 18 -29.53 8.84 -14.44
CA LYS A 18 -30.28 10.10 -14.40
C LYS A 18 -30.07 10.95 -15.65
N LEU A 19 -28.86 10.95 -16.22
CA LEU A 19 -28.57 11.65 -17.47
C LEU A 19 -29.32 11.01 -18.64
N ASP A 20 -29.43 9.68 -18.67
CA ASP A 20 -30.22 8.96 -19.68
C ASP A 20 -31.71 9.35 -19.59
N ILE A 21 -32.31 9.31 -18.40
CA ILE A 21 -33.71 9.72 -18.18
C ILE A 21 -33.94 11.18 -18.61
N LEU A 22 -32.99 12.07 -18.30
CA LEU A 22 -33.08 13.49 -18.67
C LEU A 22 -32.99 13.67 -20.19
N SER A 23 -32.10 12.93 -20.84
CA SER A 23 -31.94 12.91 -22.29
C SER A 23 -33.22 12.45 -22.98
N GLU A 24 -33.81 11.33 -22.55
CA GLU A 24 -35.09 10.81 -23.05
C GLU A 24 -36.24 11.81 -22.86
N TRP A 25 -36.29 12.47 -21.70
CA TRP A 25 -37.28 13.51 -21.44
C TRP A 25 -37.14 14.69 -22.41
N HIS A 26 -35.92 15.14 -22.68
CA HIS A 26 -35.66 16.21 -23.66
C HIS A 26 -36.01 15.80 -25.09
N VAL A 27 -35.77 14.55 -25.47
CA VAL A 27 -36.20 13.99 -26.77
C VAL A 27 -37.71 14.05 -26.89
N ALA A 28 -38.44 13.59 -25.86
CA ALA A 28 -39.91 13.60 -25.85
C ALA A 28 -40.51 15.02 -25.92
N LYS A 29 -39.76 16.04 -25.47
CA LYS A 29 -40.13 17.46 -25.57
C LYS A 29 -39.65 18.15 -26.85
N GLY A 30 -38.90 17.46 -27.71
CA GLY A 30 -38.34 18.04 -28.93
C GLY A 30 -37.18 19.01 -28.68
N HIS A 31 -36.57 18.99 -27.50
CA HIS A 31 -35.47 19.88 -27.12
C HIS A 31 -34.12 19.29 -27.54
N LYS A 32 -33.84 19.28 -28.86
CA LYS A 32 -32.63 18.64 -29.42
C LYS A 32 -31.32 19.09 -28.77
N GLY A 33 -31.14 20.40 -28.53
CA GLY A 33 -29.91 20.90 -27.90
C GLY A 33 -29.72 20.44 -26.45
N ALA A 34 -30.81 20.18 -25.72
CA ALA A 34 -30.72 19.71 -24.34
C ALA A 34 -30.43 18.19 -24.27
N THR A 35 -30.89 17.41 -25.26
CA THR A 35 -30.48 16.02 -25.45
C THR A 35 -28.99 15.90 -25.76
N GLU A 36 -28.47 16.75 -26.66
CA GLU A 36 -27.03 16.75 -27.01
C GLU A 36 -26.16 17.07 -25.78
N ILE A 37 -26.54 18.07 -24.98
CA ILE A 37 -25.83 18.41 -23.73
C ILE A 37 -25.86 17.24 -22.72
N ALA A 38 -26.99 16.55 -22.57
CA ALA A 38 -27.10 15.41 -21.66
C ALA A 38 -26.17 14.25 -22.07
N GLU A 39 -26.09 13.98 -23.37
CA GLU A 39 -25.21 12.95 -23.93
C GLU A 39 -23.72 13.34 -23.81
N GLU A 40 -23.37 14.60 -24.06
CA GLU A 40 -22.02 15.12 -23.84
C GLU A 40 -21.60 15.00 -22.38
N CYS A 41 -22.50 15.32 -21.43
CA CYS A 41 -22.24 15.14 -20.01
C CYS A 41 -22.00 13.66 -19.67
N ARG A 42 -22.80 12.75 -20.21
CA ARG A 42 -22.63 11.30 -20.01
C ARG A 42 -21.27 10.84 -20.49
N MET A 43 -20.89 11.18 -21.73
CA MET A 43 -19.59 10.85 -22.30
C MET A 43 -18.42 11.41 -21.46
N ALA A 44 -18.51 12.66 -21.01
CA ALA A 44 -17.49 13.29 -20.19
C ALA A 44 -17.32 12.58 -18.84
N VAL A 45 -18.43 12.23 -18.19
CA VAL A 45 -18.45 11.51 -16.91
C VAL A 45 -17.81 10.12 -17.06
N THR A 46 -18.20 9.35 -18.08
CA THR A 46 -17.62 8.03 -18.35
C THR A 46 -16.12 8.13 -18.66
N SER A 47 -15.69 9.13 -19.44
CA SER A 47 -14.27 9.35 -19.76
C SER A 47 -13.43 9.65 -18.52
N LEU A 48 -13.90 10.56 -17.66
CA LEU A 48 -13.22 10.92 -16.41
C LEU A 48 -13.08 9.71 -15.48
N TRP A 49 -14.08 8.84 -15.45
CA TRP A 49 -14.00 7.60 -14.67
C TRP A 49 -12.92 6.64 -15.19
N MET A 50 -12.82 6.46 -16.51
CA MET A 50 -11.77 5.62 -17.10
C MET A 50 -10.36 6.15 -16.80
N GLU A 51 -10.17 7.47 -16.83
CA GLU A 51 -8.89 8.10 -16.47
C GLU A 51 -8.57 7.92 -14.98
N PHE A 52 -9.55 8.11 -14.10
CA PHE A 52 -9.39 7.89 -12.68
C PHE A 52 -9.08 6.43 -12.35
N TYR A 53 -9.72 5.47 -13.02
CA TYR A 53 -9.42 4.05 -12.86
C TYR A 53 -7.97 3.73 -13.25
N LYS A 54 -7.50 4.23 -14.39
CA LYS A 54 -6.10 4.08 -14.82
C LYS A 54 -5.13 4.69 -13.80
N LEU A 55 -5.44 5.87 -13.27
CA LEU A 55 -4.65 6.50 -12.22
C LEU A 55 -4.61 5.63 -10.97
N SER A 56 -5.74 5.03 -10.57
CA SER A 56 -5.80 4.14 -9.40
C SER A 56 -4.95 2.88 -9.57
N GLU A 57 -4.94 2.29 -10.75
CA GLU A 57 -4.09 1.12 -11.04
C GLU A 57 -2.60 1.49 -11.03
N ALA A 58 -2.24 2.63 -11.62
CA ALA A 58 -0.88 3.15 -11.55
C ALA A 58 -0.43 3.42 -10.09
N TYR A 59 -1.33 3.94 -9.25
CA TYR A 59 -1.07 4.12 -7.82
C TYR A 59 -0.86 2.79 -7.09
N LYS A 60 -1.67 1.75 -7.35
CA LYS A 60 -1.48 0.42 -6.75
C LYS A 60 -0.13 -0.20 -7.13
N VAL A 61 0.29 -0.02 -8.39
CA VAL A 61 1.61 -0.49 -8.85
C VAL A 61 2.73 0.27 -8.14
N ALA A 62 2.61 1.59 -8.03
CA ALA A 62 3.57 2.41 -7.30
C ALA A 62 3.64 2.04 -5.80
N GLU A 63 2.51 1.74 -5.15
CA GLU A 63 2.48 1.23 -3.77
C GLU A 63 3.12 -0.16 -3.63
N ALA A 64 2.93 -1.05 -4.60
CA ALA A 64 3.59 -2.37 -4.59
C ALA A 64 5.12 -2.24 -4.70
N ASP A 65 5.61 -1.32 -5.54
CA ASP A 65 7.03 -0.98 -5.61
C ASP A 65 7.57 -0.46 -4.27
N HIS A 66 6.74 0.23 -3.47
CA HIS A 66 7.14 0.70 -2.15
C HIS A 66 7.27 -0.44 -1.12
N GLU A 67 6.36 -1.43 -1.10
CA GLU A 67 6.48 -2.59 -0.21
C GLU A 67 7.69 -3.47 -0.60
N GLU A 68 7.92 -3.70 -1.89
CA GLU A 68 9.10 -4.46 -2.37
C GLU A 68 10.41 -3.72 -2.06
N PHE A 69 10.46 -2.41 -2.29
CA PHE A 69 11.60 -1.56 -1.94
C PHE A 69 11.87 -1.56 -0.44
N TYR A 70 10.81 -1.44 0.37
CA TYR A 70 10.89 -1.53 1.81
C TYR A 70 11.44 -2.88 2.28
N GLN A 71 10.89 -3.97 1.75
CA GLN A 71 11.31 -5.33 2.04
C GLN A 71 12.79 -5.56 1.69
N ALA A 72 13.22 -5.06 0.53
CA ALA A 72 14.61 -5.13 0.09
C ALA A 72 15.55 -4.37 1.03
N ASN A 73 15.15 -3.19 1.51
CA ASN A 73 15.94 -2.39 2.44
C ASN A 73 16.08 -3.05 3.82
N VAL A 74 14.99 -3.59 4.39
CA VAL A 74 15.05 -4.31 5.68
C VAL A 74 15.94 -5.54 5.57
N ASN A 75 15.81 -6.31 4.48
CA ASN A 75 16.64 -7.48 4.22
C ASN A 75 18.12 -7.11 4.09
N ASN A 76 18.43 -6.04 3.34
CA ASN A 76 19.80 -5.57 3.15
C ASN A 76 20.43 -5.13 4.49
N LEU A 77 19.72 -4.30 5.26
CA LEU A 77 20.18 -3.80 6.55
C LEU A 77 20.48 -4.96 7.53
N LEU A 78 19.58 -5.94 7.62
CA LEU A 78 19.77 -7.13 8.46
C LEU A 78 20.92 -8.00 7.98
N GLY A 79 21.09 -8.14 6.66
CA GLY A 79 22.19 -8.86 6.05
C GLY A 79 23.54 -8.26 6.45
N GLU A 80 23.69 -6.94 6.29
CA GLU A 80 24.91 -6.23 6.64
C GLU A 80 25.21 -6.28 8.15
N LEU A 81 24.19 -6.12 9.01
CA LEU A 81 24.35 -6.24 10.46
C LEU A 81 24.82 -7.63 10.89
N LYS A 82 24.19 -8.69 10.35
CA LYS A 82 24.57 -10.08 10.65
C LYS A 82 25.97 -10.40 10.12
N LYS A 83 26.31 -9.92 8.93
CA LYS A 83 27.63 -10.11 8.32
C LYS A 83 28.72 -9.48 9.18
N HIS A 84 28.55 -8.22 9.58
CA HIS A 84 29.47 -7.54 10.49
C HIS A 84 29.66 -8.32 11.79
N ASP A 85 28.57 -8.80 12.39
CA ASP A 85 28.63 -9.51 13.65
C ASP A 85 29.30 -10.89 13.54
N ASN A 86 29.11 -11.58 12.40
CA ASN A 86 29.82 -12.82 12.09
C ASN A 86 31.33 -12.56 11.91
N GLU A 87 31.73 -11.52 11.17
CA GLU A 87 33.14 -11.16 10.97
C GLU A 87 33.85 -10.86 12.29
N ILE A 88 33.19 -10.16 13.21
CA ILE A 88 33.74 -9.90 14.55
C ILE A 88 33.78 -11.20 15.36
N THR A 89 32.72 -12.01 15.35
CA THR A 89 32.67 -13.28 16.09
C THR A 89 33.78 -14.25 15.66
N GLU A 90 34.06 -14.34 14.35
CA GLU A 90 35.16 -15.15 13.81
C GLU A 90 36.53 -14.68 14.32
N ARG A 91 36.75 -13.36 14.41
CA ARG A 91 38.01 -12.79 14.94
C ARG A 91 38.20 -13.06 16.43
N TYR A 92 37.13 -12.95 17.23
CA TYR A 92 37.21 -13.09 18.69
C TYR A 92 36.93 -14.51 19.20
N LYS A 93 36.59 -15.46 18.32
CA LYS A 93 36.25 -16.87 18.62
C LYS A 93 35.13 -17.07 19.66
N LYS A 94 34.41 -16.01 20.00
CA LYS A 94 33.26 -15.99 20.90
C LYS A 94 32.33 -14.89 20.41
N ALA A 95 31.04 -15.20 20.27
CA ALA A 95 30.02 -14.21 19.92
C ALA A 95 29.85 -13.24 21.10
N PRO A 96 30.34 -12.00 21.01
CA PRO A 96 30.18 -11.04 22.07
C PRO A 96 28.72 -10.54 22.11
N GLU A 97 28.14 -10.45 23.30
CA GLU A 97 26.76 -9.97 23.49
C GLU A 97 26.59 -8.47 23.23
N TRP A 98 27.69 -7.72 23.07
CA TRP A 98 27.69 -6.29 22.70
C TRP A 98 27.61 -6.04 21.19
N LEU A 99 27.60 -7.11 20.39
CA LEU A 99 27.36 -7.02 18.96
C LEU A 99 25.89 -6.73 18.68
N LEU A 100 25.62 -5.80 17.75
CA LEU A 100 24.32 -5.14 17.63
C LEU A 100 23.20 -6.12 17.27
N PHE A 101 23.43 -7.06 16.35
CA PHE A 101 22.43 -8.07 15.99
C PHE A 101 22.17 -9.02 17.16
N ASN A 102 23.21 -9.45 17.87
CA ASN A 102 23.06 -10.33 19.03
C ASN A 102 22.32 -9.65 20.19
N PHE A 103 22.63 -8.38 20.44
CA PHE A 103 21.94 -7.56 21.44
C PHE A 103 20.45 -7.41 21.08
N LEU A 104 20.15 -7.08 19.83
CA LEU A 104 18.78 -6.93 19.33
C LEU A 104 18.01 -8.26 19.40
N ASP A 105 18.59 -9.35 18.94
CA ASP A 105 17.97 -10.69 18.99
C ASP A 105 17.64 -11.09 20.43
N LYS A 106 18.58 -10.86 21.36
CA LYS A 106 18.38 -11.13 22.79
C LYS A 106 17.24 -10.29 23.36
N ALA A 107 17.26 -8.97 23.15
CA ALA A 107 16.23 -8.07 23.64
C ALA A 107 14.84 -8.43 23.10
N ILE A 108 14.74 -8.76 21.81
CA ILE A 108 13.48 -9.15 21.15
C ILE A 108 12.92 -10.44 21.75
N LYS A 109 13.79 -11.44 21.99
CA LYS A 109 13.39 -12.72 22.60
C LYS A 109 12.97 -12.57 24.06
N GLU A 110 13.76 -11.85 24.86
CA GLU A 110 13.48 -11.64 26.29
C GLU A 110 12.17 -10.89 26.53
N ASN A 111 11.77 -10.02 25.60
CA ASN A 111 10.54 -9.22 25.69
C ASN A 111 9.40 -9.78 24.83
N ASN A 112 9.57 -10.95 24.21
CA ASN A 112 8.57 -11.59 23.34
C ASN A 112 8.02 -10.67 22.22
N LEU A 113 8.89 -9.85 21.62
CA LEU A 113 8.49 -8.82 20.65
C LEU A 113 8.27 -9.38 19.23
N SER A 114 8.62 -10.65 19.00
CA SER A 114 8.49 -11.34 17.72
C SER A 114 7.36 -12.37 17.68
N ASN A 115 6.35 -12.25 18.54
CA ASN A 115 5.19 -13.16 18.61
C ASN A 115 5.58 -14.64 18.71
N GLY A 116 6.56 -14.97 19.57
CA GLY A 116 7.00 -16.34 19.80
C GLY A 116 7.93 -16.93 18.72
N ILE A 117 8.38 -16.15 17.73
CA ILE A 117 9.40 -16.59 16.78
C ILE A 117 10.76 -16.70 17.48
N THR A 118 11.39 -17.87 17.42
CA THR A 118 12.65 -18.19 18.14
C THR A 118 13.90 -18.15 17.25
N HIS A 119 13.75 -18.25 15.93
CA HIS A 119 14.88 -18.21 14.99
C HIS A 119 15.41 -16.78 14.87
N ALA A 120 16.69 -16.56 15.20
CA ALA A 120 17.25 -15.23 15.43
C ALA A 120 17.06 -14.23 14.28
N THR A 121 17.32 -14.65 13.03
CA THR A 121 17.13 -13.75 11.88
C THR A 121 15.65 -13.49 11.62
N ALA A 122 14.78 -14.46 11.89
CA ALA A 122 13.34 -14.30 11.66
C ALA A 122 12.70 -13.44 12.76
N SER A 123 13.08 -13.64 14.02
CA SER A 123 12.59 -12.84 15.15
C SER A 123 12.96 -11.36 14.99
N THR A 124 14.24 -11.09 14.70
CA THR A 124 14.72 -9.72 14.49
C THR A 124 14.08 -9.08 13.27
N TRP A 125 13.95 -9.82 12.16
CA TRP A 125 13.25 -9.34 10.97
C TRP A 125 11.79 -9.00 11.25
N THR A 126 11.04 -9.89 11.91
CA THR A 126 9.62 -9.68 12.19
C THR A 126 9.39 -8.44 13.03
N TYR A 127 10.20 -8.23 14.06
CA TYR A 127 10.07 -7.07 14.94
C TYR A 127 10.48 -5.76 14.27
N LEU A 128 11.62 -5.71 13.58
CA LEU A 128 11.99 -4.50 12.85
C LEU A 128 10.99 -4.19 11.75
N ARG A 129 10.43 -5.23 11.11
CA ARG A 129 9.39 -5.04 10.10
C ARG A 129 8.13 -4.42 10.70
N SER A 130 7.69 -4.90 11.85
CA SER A 130 6.49 -4.35 12.49
C SER A 130 6.66 -2.88 12.87
N LEU A 131 7.83 -2.49 13.39
CA LEU A 131 8.10 -1.09 13.76
C LEU A 131 8.02 -0.14 12.57
N VAL A 132 8.58 -0.53 11.42
CA VAL A 132 8.52 0.35 10.25
C VAL A 132 7.13 0.37 9.62
N ILE A 133 6.41 -0.76 9.58
CA ILE A 133 5.01 -0.77 9.13
C ILE A 133 4.15 0.14 10.03
N GLU A 134 4.40 0.14 11.34
CA GLU A 134 3.72 1.02 12.30
C GLU A 134 4.00 2.49 12.00
N ASP A 135 5.28 2.89 11.85
CA ASP A 135 5.67 4.26 11.51
C ASP A 135 5.07 4.73 10.16
N LEU A 136 5.04 3.86 9.15
CA LEU A 136 4.45 4.17 7.85
C LEU A 136 2.93 4.39 7.93
N LYS A 137 2.23 3.56 8.71
CA LYS A 137 0.78 3.74 8.97
C LYS A 137 0.49 5.02 9.73
N GLU A 138 1.26 5.34 10.76
CA GLU A 138 1.12 6.59 11.53
C GLU A 138 1.30 7.83 10.65
N ARG A 139 2.15 7.74 9.63
CA ARG A 139 2.38 8.81 8.65
C ARG A 139 1.39 8.82 7.49
N GLY A 140 0.46 7.86 7.42
CA GLY A 140 -0.50 7.73 6.33
C GLY A 140 0.12 7.33 4.99
N LEU A 141 1.26 6.63 5.03
CA LEU A 141 1.99 6.13 3.86
C LEU A 141 1.66 4.66 3.54
N LEU A 142 0.84 4.01 4.37
CA LEU A 142 0.35 2.63 4.31
C LEU A 142 -1.06 2.56 4.92
#